data_AF-A0A094KTU4-F1
#
_entry.id   AF-A0A094KTU4-F1
#
_cell.length_a   1.000
_cell.length_b   1.000
_cell.length_c   1.000
_cell.angle_alpha   90.00
_cell.angle_beta   90.00
_cell.angle_gamma   90.00
#
_symmetry.space_group_name_H-M   'P 1'
#
loop_
_entity.id
_entity.type
_entity.pdbx_description
1 polymer ?
#
loop_
_entity_poly.entity_id
_entity_poly.type
_entity_poly.pdbx_seq_one_letter_code
_entity_poly.pdbx_strand_id
1 'polypeptide(L)'
;ECELTRLLQDKLHYEMRLRYMKHYFPIDYTVQVQYEEVLTPAWWVSPTSPSLPQRNGTVSEAALRYLWFHVSSQAVLRIREVLPEKHPSWRYTQEL
;
A
#
# COMPACT_ATOMS: atom_id res chain seq x y z
N GLU A 1 -11.47 2.81 -15.30
CA GLU A 1 -10.69 3.14 -14.07
C GLU A 1 -11.48 2.86 -12.80
N CYS A 2 -12.69 3.40 -12.64
CA CYS A 2 -13.47 3.27 -11.39
C CYS A 2 -13.84 1.83 -10.99
N GLU A 3 -14.13 0.94 -11.95
CA GLU A 3 -14.46 -0.46 -11.67
C GLU A 3 -13.29 -1.22 -11.01
N LEU A 4 -12.06 -1.01 -11.49
CA LEU A 4 -10.85 -1.61 -10.90
C LEU A 4 -10.62 -1.10 -9.47
N THR A 5 -10.75 0.20 -9.25
CA THR A 5 -10.61 0.78 -7.90
C THR A 5 -11.74 0.34 -6.97
N ARG A 6 -12.93 0.03 -7.49
CA ARG A 6 -14.06 -0.49 -6.72
C ARG A 6 -13.80 -1.92 -6.25
N LEU A 7 -13.26 -2.78 -7.12
CA LEU A 7 -12.81 -4.13 -6.72
C LEU A 7 -11.75 -4.05 -5.62
N LEU A 8 -10.78 -3.14 -5.76
CA LEU A 8 -9.78 -2.89 -4.71
C LEU A 8 -10.42 -2.37 -3.43
N GLN A 9 -11.41 -1.47 -3.52
CA GLN A 9 -12.12 -0.94 -2.36
C GLN A 9 -12.85 -2.04 -1.58
N ASP A 10 -13.49 -2.98 -2.27
CA ASP A 10 -14.18 -4.12 -1.65
C ASP A 10 -13.18 -5.08 -0.97
N LYS A 11 -12.03 -5.33 -1.61
CA LYS A 11 -10.97 -6.20 -1.06
C LYS A 11 -10.21 -5.53 0.09
N LEU A 12 -9.98 -4.22 0.02
CA LEU A 12 -9.31 -3.41 1.04
C LEU A 12 -10.28 -2.85 2.09
N HIS A 13 -11.52 -3.36 2.13
CA HIS A 13 -12.47 -3.04 3.18
C HIS A 13 -11.84 -3.29 4.56
N TYR A 14 -12.22 -2.47 5.54
CA TYR A 14 -11.57 -2.45 6.86
C TYR A 14 -11.54 -3.84 7.51
N GLU A 15 -12.64 -4.58 7.47
CA GLU A 15 -12.75 -5.92 8.06
C GLU A 15 -11.79 -6.93 7.42
N MET A 16 -11.62 -6.87 6.09
CA MET A 16 -10.68 -7.73 5.38
C MET A 16 -9.24 -7.39 5.78
N ARG A 17 -8.89 -6.10 5.80
CA ARG A 17 -7.55 -5.66 6.24
C ARG A 17 -7.28 -6.08 7.69
N LEU A 18 -8.22 -5.87 8.59
CA LEU A 18 -8.07 -6.24 10.00
C LEU A 18 -7.86 -7.76 10.16
N ARG A 19 -8.64 -8.57 9.46
CA ARG A 19 -8.52 -10.03 9.51
C ARG A 19 -7.20 -10.52 8.94
N TYR A 20 -6.87 -10.14 7.72
CA TYR A 20 -5.74 -10.69 6.99
C TYR A 20 -4.40 -10.04 7.34
N MET A 21 -4.37 -8.78 7.75
CA MET A 21 -3.13 -8.02 8.03
C MET A 21 -2.87 -7.80 9.53
N LYS A 22 -3.81 -8.14 10.42
CA LYS A 22 -3.60 -8.07 11.88
C LYS A 22 -3.82 -9.42 12.57
N HIS A 23 -5.02 -10.00 12.45
CA HIS A 23 -5.35 -11.21 13.23
C HIS A 23 -4.56 -12.45 12.84
N TYR A 24 -4.18 -12.56 11.56
CA TYR A 24 -3.38 -13.69 11.08
C TYR A 24 -1.87 -13.50 11.27
N PHE A 25 -1.43 -12.33 11.73
CA PHE A 25 -0.03 -12.07 12.03
C PHE A 25 0.22 -12.14 13.54
N PRO A 26 1.47 -12.45 13.95
CA PRO A 26 1.85 -12.32 15.36
C PRO A 26 1.64 -10.90 15.88
N ILE A 27 1.42 -10.79 17.19
CA ILE A 27 1.32 -9.49 17.87
C ILE A 27 2.65 -8.74 17.68
N ASP A 28 2.56 -7.46 17.33
CA ASP A 28 3.70 -6.56 17.05
C ASP A 28 4.63 -7.03 15.93
N TYR A 29 4.11 -7.82 14.98
CA TYR A 29 4.85 -8.19 13.79
C TYR A 29 5.12 -6.97 12.90
N THR A 30 6.37 -6.80 12.47
CA THR A 30 6.82 -5.69 11.62
C THR A 30 7.63 -6.19 10.43
N VAL A 31 7.50 -5.51 9.29
CA VAL A 31 8.31 -5.75 8.09
C VAL A 31 9.21 -4.53 7.86
N GLN A 32 10.47 -4.78 7.51
CA GLN A 32 11.43 -3.72 7.19
C GLN A 32 11.16 -3.22 5.77
N VAL A 33 10.93 -1.91 5.63
CA VAL A 33 10.67 -1.22 4.37
C VAL A 33 11.55 0.02 4.26
N GLN A 34 11.85 0.44 3.05
CA GLN A 34 12.53 1.70 2.80
C GLN A 34 11.59 2.87 3.06
N TYR A 35 12.14 4.05 3.34
CA TYR A 35 11.33 5.23 3.65
C TYR A 35 10.37 5.56 2.50
N GLU A 36 10.88 5.51 1.27
CA GLU A 36 10.17 5.81 0.02
C GLU A 36 9.02 4.84 -0.27
N GLU A 37 9.03 3.65 0.35
CA GLU A 37 7.99 2.63 0.20
C GLU A 37 6.77 2.91 1.11
N VAL A 38 6.82 3.98 1.92
CA VAL A 38 5.73 4.37 2.84
C VAL A 38 5.05 5.64 2.32
N LEU A 39 3.98 5.48 1.55
CA LEU A 39 3.11 6.61 1.19
C LEU A 39 2.11 6.91 2.31
N THR A 40 2.23 8.08 2.94
CA THR A 40 1.21 8.61 3.86
C THR A 40 0.44 9.76 3.22
N PRO A 41 -0.87 9.94 3.52
CA PRO A 41 -1.63 11.10 3.05
C PRO A 41 -0.98 12.44 3.43
N ALA A 42 -0.27 12.48 4.55
CA ALA A 42 0.51 13.64 4.99
C ALA A 42 1.57 14.06 3.96
N TRP A 43 2.12 13.14 3.17
CA TRP A 43 3.08 13.47 2.12
C TRP A 43 2.42 14.18 0.94
N TRP A 44 1.10 14.03 0.77
CA TRP A 44 0.33 14.71 -0.26
C TRP A 44 -0.12 16.11 0.18
N VAL A 45 -0.33 16.30 1.49
CA VAL A 45 -0.86 17.55 2.07
C VAL A 45 0.27 18.46 2.58
N SER A 46 1.36 17.90 3.12
CA SER A 46 2.42 18.65 3.79
C SER A 46 3.47 19.21 2.82
N PRO A 47 3.79 20.52 2.88
CA PRO A 47 4.79 21.15 2.01
C PRO A 47 6.25 20.78 2.33
N THR A 48 6.51 19.95 3.35
CA THR A 48 7.87 19.73 3.89
C THR A 48 8.44 18.33 3.66
N SER A 49 7.72 17.44 2.96
CA SER A 49 8.20 16.06 2.76
C SER A 49 9.42 16.01 1.83
N PRO A 50 10.56 15.45 2.27
CA PRO A 50 11.84 15.49 1.55
C PRO A 50 11.92 14.59 0.31
N SER A 51 10.95 13.68 0.11
CA SER A 51 10.94 12.67 -0.95
C SER A 51 10.17 13.07 -2.22
N LEU A 52 9.48 14.23 -2.22
CA LEU A 52 8.84 14.79 -3.40
C LEU A 52 9.65 15.99 -3.89
N PRO A 53 10.43 15.86 -4.97
CA PRO A 53 11.03 17.02 -5.62
C PRO A 53 9.90 17.94 -6.07
N GLN A 54 9.85 19.13 -5.47
CA GLN A 54 9.19 20.33 -6.00
C GLN A 54 7.65 20.28 -6.13
N ARG A 55 6.99 20.82 -5.10
CA ARG A 55 5.68 21.48 -5.20
C ARG A 55 5.71 22.82 -5.98
N ASN A 56 6.80 23.11 -6.70
CA ASN A 56 6.88 24.20 -7.69
C ASN A 56 6.51 23.74 -9.10
N GLY A 57 6.42 22.42 -9.34
CA GLY A 57 5.91 21.84 -10.56
C GLY A 57 4.53 21.24 -10.31
N THR A 58 3.58 21.55 -11.18
CA THR A 58 2.22 21.00 -11.17
C THR A 58 2.28 19.49 -11.43
N VAL A 59 2.52 18.68 -10.38
CA VAL A 59 2.45 17.23 -10.50
C VAL A 59 1.02 16.86 -10.88
N SER A 60 0.86 16.19 -12.01
CA SER A 60 -0.47 15.82 -12.51
C SER A 60 -1.11 14.78 -11.60
N GLU A 61 -2.44 14.81 -11.51
CA GLU A 61 -3.19 13.79 -10.77
C GLU A 61 -2.89 12.37 -11.28
N ALA A 62 -2.69 12.22 -12.60
CA ALA A 62 -2.28 10.96 -13.21
C ALA A 62 -0.92 10.45 -12.69
N ALA A 63 0.06 11.34 -12.50
CA ALA A 63 1.35 10.98 -11.93
C ALA A 63 1.23 10.54 -10.47
N LEU A 64 0.37 11.20 -9.69
CA LEU A 64 0.09 10.80 -8.30
C LEU A 64 -0.61 9.44 -8.22
N ARG A 65 -1.60 9.19 -9.10
CA ARG A 65 -2.28 7.90 -9.19
C ARG A 65 -1.31 6.77 -9.57
N TYR A 66 -0.39 7.04 -10.51
CA TYR A 66 0.66 6.10 -10.89
C TYR A 66 1.62 5.82 -9.73
N LEU A 67 2.08 6.85 -9.03
CA LEU A 67 2.96 6.71 -7.87
C LEU A 67 2.28 5.88 -6.77
N TRP A 68 1.01 6.19 -6.47
CA TRP A 68 0.21 5.44 -5.51
C TRP A 68 0.12 3.96 -5.87
N PHE A 69 -0.18 3.64 -7.13
CA PHE A 69 -0.23 2.27 -7.60
C PHE A 69 1.13 1.58 -7.46
N HIS A 70 2.20 2.22 -7.93
CA HIS A 70 3.55 1.66 -7.89
C HIS A 70 4.00 1.31 -6.46
N VAL A 71 3.89 2.26 -5.52
CA VAL A 71 4.31 2.02 -4.14
C VAL A 71 3.40 1.00 -3.45
N SER A 72 2.09 1.04 -3.71
CA SER A 72 1.15 0.04 -3.15
C SER A 72 1.47 -1.38 -3.64
N SER A 73 1.81 -1.55 -4.92
CA SER A 73 2.25 -2.83 -5.45
C SER A 73 3.55 -3.31 -4.80
N GLN A 74 4.53 -2.43 -4.60
CA GLN A 74 5.76 -2.78 -3.89
C GLN A 74 5.48 -3.21 -2.45
N ALA A 75 4.58 -2.52 -1.73
CA ALA A 75 4.20 -2.89 -0.38
C ALA A 75 3.58 -4.30 -0.32
N VAL A 76 2.69 -4.64 -1.26
CA VAL A 76 2.11 -6.00 -1.34
C VAL A 76 3.19 -7.04 -1.63
N LEU A 77 4.14 -6.75 -2.53
CA LEU A 77 5.25 -7.66 -2.82
C LEU A 77 6.13 -7.92 -1.57
N ARG A 78 6.48 -6.87 -0.81
CA ARG A 78 7.24 -7.02 0.44
C ARG A 78 6.51 -7.87 1.49
N ILE A 79 5.19 -7.71 1.60
CA ILE A 79 4.37 -8.57 2.47
C ILE A 79 4.43 -10.02 1.97
N ARG A 80 4.37 -10.26 0.66
CA ARG A 80 4.42 -11.61 0.09
C ARG A 80 5.78 -12.28 0.24
N GLU A 81 6.88 -11.54 0.25
CA GLU A 81 8.22 -12.09 0.47
C GLU A 81 8.36 -12.77 1.84
N VAL A 82 7.66 -12.27 2.86
CA VAL A 82 7.69 -12.83 4.22
C VAL A 82 6.55 -13.83 4.48
N LEU A 83 5.58 -13.94 3.57
CA LEU A 83 4.44 -14.82 3.70
C LEU A 83 4.70 -16.18 3.03
N PRO A 84 4.68 -17.31 3.75
CA PRO A 84 4.71 -18.61 3.11
C PRO A 84 3.39 -18.90 2.39
N GLU A 85 3.41 -19.73 1.34
CA GLU A 85 2.21 -20.07 0.54
C GLU A 85 1.08 -20.68 1.37
N LYS A 86 1.41 -21.36 2.47
CA LYS A 86 0.44 -21.97 3.39
C LYS A 86 -0.25 -20.97 4.31
N HIS A 87 0.20 -19.72 4.34
CA HIS A 87 -0.35 -18.70 5.23
C HIS A 87 -1.79 -18.31 4.81
N PRO A 88 -2.73 -18.15 5.74
CA PRO A 88 -4.11 -17.82 5.40
C PRO A 88 -4.28 -16.48 4.67
N SER A 89 -3.33 -15.55 4.82
CA SER A 89 -3.30 -14.27 4.07
C SER A 89 -2.66 -14.36 2.70
N TRP A 90 -2.01 -15.47 2.32
CA TRP A 90 -1.31 -15.60 1.04
C TRP A 90 -2.24 -15.34 -0.15
N ARG A 91 -3.38 -16.03 -0.18
CA ARG A 91 -4.38 -15.88 -1.25
C ARG A 91 -4.97 -14.48 -1.29
N TYR A 92 -5.21 -13.87 -0.13
CA TYR A 92 -5.69 -12.49 -0.06
C TYR A 92 -4.68 -11.52 -0.69
N THR A 93 -3.39 -11.66 -0.37
CA THR A 93 -2.33 -10.82 -0.95
C THR A 93 -2.01 -11.11 -2.42
N GLN A 94 -2.38 -12.28 -2.93
CA GLN A 94 -2.22 -12.64 -4.35
C GLN A 94 -3.32 -12.02 -5.22
N GLU A 95 -4.50 -11.77 -4.66
CA GLU A 95 -5.64 -11.16 -5.34
C GLU A 95 -5.59 -9.62 -5.33
N LEU A 96 -4.66 -9.02 -4.57
CA LEU A 96 -4.37 -7.59 -4.52
C LEU A 96 -3.32 -7.20 -5.55
#